data_AF-A0A364KRL7-F1
#
_entry.id   AF-A0A364KRL7-F1
#
_cell.length_a   1.000
_cell.length_b   1.000
_cell.length_c   1.000
_cell.angle_alpha   90.00
_cell.angle_beta   90.00
_cell.angle_gamma   90.00
#
_symmetry.space_group_name_H-M   'P 1'
#
loop_
_entity.id
_entity.type
_entity.pdbx_description
1 polymer ?
#
loop_
_entity_poly.entity_id
_entity_poly.type
_entity_poly.pdbx_seq_one_letter_code
_entity_poly.pdbx_strand_id
1 'polypeptide(L)'
;MDFEFGKAVQELYPLKQTQLAEKASATGCSRPKTGPLVTSPLTTTAVNHPGTFLLLLGDSSSQQLRKGLPSSCSIDIAAMTSIKFREPYSQEELDKLYPPHLKLQLVQVFMRHGERTPVSARFQNAGLPSYWPYCAVARRMTSMVATNKDLSTWDTLQWRRKIETFGHDDEAVPTRGPAGETEAICHAGELTDKGRQTTFELGQRLRHLYVDQLGFMPQIKSNAEDMYLRASPIPRALESMQQAFMGMYPASARTADFATPAIVTRAFADETVYPNDANCRRFRQLSRLFAERAAQRWNETDDMEYLTKLFTKWMPSSSPRVAVDSRPRLSGIMDTINATLAHGAATKLPAKFYDEKALKIIDKIAVEEWYAGYKENEEYRRLGIGGLMGDVVDRMVSAALEGGWRSEVASSITSGSKVPIKFGLTGCHDTTLAAVLSSLGAFDNERWPFFTSHISLELFSTNAETQNTTVNRDSSSSSQTKSTGLFSFFSKPSVPSLQTPAPKSSVARIPLSDLEESSRETLRKYYVRLRYNDRPMRIPGCVSKTANHLPGDDSFCTLEAFKEIVDKFTPKQWQSECSQNIGEGIFGKDGKDKSVAGY
;
A
#
# COMPACT_ATOMS: atom_id res chain seq x y z
N MET A 1 8.73 -19.53 -13.97
CA MET A 1 8.63 -20.69 -14.87
C MET A 1 7.85 -20.23 -16.08
N ASP A 2 8.58 -19.95 -17.15
CA ASP A 2 8.08 -19.51 -18.46
C ASP A 2 7.50 -20.68 -19.29
N PHE A 3 6.99 -20.33 -20.49
CA PHE A 3 6.39 -21.11 -21.60
C PHE A 3 4.86 -21.26 -21.57
N GLU A 4 4.07 -21.06 -22.64
CA GLU A 4 4.20 -20.47 -23.99
C GLU A 4 2.78 -20.40 -24.64
N PHE A 5 2.64 -19.59 -25.72
CA PHE A 5 1.69 -19.56 -26.89
C PHE A 5 0.35 -20.35 -26.92
N GLY A 6 -0.70 -19.98 -27.67
CA GLY A 6 -0.93 -18.98 -28.72
C GLY A 6 -2.12 -19.40 -29.64
N LYS A 7 -2.82 -18.39 -30.20
CA LYS A 7 -3.66 -18.34 -31.43
C LYS A 7 -4.94 -19.20 -31.60
N ALA A 8 -6.05 -18.51 -31.88
CA ALA A 8 -6.82 -18.65 -33.13
C ALA A 8 -7.73 -17.42 -33.36
N VAL A 9 -7.69 -16.84 -34.57
CA VAL A 9 -8.56 -15.78 -35.10
C VAL A 9 -9.01 -16.22 -36.49
N GLN A 10 -10.31 -16.09 -36.79
CA GLN A 10 -10.95 -15.88 -38.10
C GLN A 10 -12.48 -15.88 -37.85
N GLU A 11 -13.36 -15.08 -38.46
CA GLU A 11 -13.30 -14.06 -39.51
C GLU A 11 -14.72 -13.40 -39.58
N LEU A 12 -14.87 -12.33 -40.38
CA LEU A 12 -16.10 -11.73 -40.95
C LEU A 12 -16.55 -10.34 -40.44
N TYR A 13 -16.10 -9.32 -41.19
CA TYR A 13 -16.74 -8.02 -41.47
C TYR A 13 -17.76 -8.20 -42.65
N PRO A 14 -18.67 -7.24 -43.03
CA PRO A 14 -18.35 -5.81 -43.20
C PRO A 14 -19.44 -4.71 -43.03
N LEU A 15 -18.92 -3.49 -42.85
CA LEU A 15 -19.29 -2.17 -43.41
C LEU A 15 -20.75 -1.65 -43.30
N LYS A 16 -20.91 -0.50 -42.63
CA LYS A 16 -21.32 0.75 -43.30
C LYS A 16 -21.06 2.01 -42.45
N GLN A 17 -20.72 3.07 -43.17
CA GLN A 17 -20.19 4.38 -42.79
C GLN A 17 -21.23 5.44 -43.22
N THR A 18 -21.26 6.61 -42.54
CA THR A 18 -21.91 7.94 -42.82
C THR A 18 -22.84 8.37 -41.66
N GLN A 19 -22.93 9.61 -41.16
CA GLN A 19 -22.30 10.90 -41.41
C GLN A 19 -22.72 11.87 -40.27
N LEU A 20 -21.75 12.65 -39.76
CA LEU A 20 -21.78 14.11 -39.50
C LEU A 20 -22.86 14.79 -38.62
N ALA A 21 -22.30 15.47 -37.60
CA ALA A 21 -22.57 16.87 -37.17
C ALA A 21 -23.79 17.06 -36.24
N GLU A 22 -23.83 17.94 -35.23
CA GLU A 22 -23.08 19.18 -34.94
C GLU A 22 -23.49 19.62 -33.51
N LYS A 23 -22.55 20.24 -32.75
CA LYS A 23 -22.74 21.39 -31.81
C LYS A 23 -21.82 21.32 -30.60
N ALA A 24 -20.81 22.18 -30.64
CA ALA A 24 -20.06 22.65 -29.48
C ALA A 24 -20.24 24.18 -29.34
N SER A 25 -20.59 24.61 -28.14
CA SER A 25 -20.52 25.98 -27.60
C SER A 25 -20.80 25.81 -26.10
N ALA A 26 -20.11 26.38 -25.11
CA ALA A 26 -19.14 27.46 -25.08
C ALA A 26 -18.25 27.26 -23.83
N THR A 27 -16.98 27.64 -23.87
CA THR A 27 -16.28 28.14 -22.68
C THR A 27 -15.41 29.31 -23.11
N GLY A 28 -15.73 30.49 -22.59
CA GLY A 28 -14.97 31.71 -22.76
C GLY A 28 -13.82 31.78 -21.77
N CYS A 29 -12.62 32.04 -22.27
CA CYS A 29 -11.54 32.69 -21.52
C CYS A 29 -10.71 33.53 -22.51
N SER A 30 -10.71 34.83 -22.26
CA SER A 30 -10.06 35.89 -23.03
C SER A 30 -8.54 35.90 -22.81
N ARG A 31 -7.78 36.06 -23.89
CA ARG A 31 -6.32 36.29 -23.89
C ARG A 31 -5.98 37.75 -23.54
N PRO A 32 -4.91 38.03 -22.79
CA PRO A 32 -4.28 39.35 -22.79
C PRO A 32 -3.27 39.50 -23.94
N LYS A 33 -3.22 40.71 -24.48
CA LYS A 33 -2.38 41.17 -25.59
C LYS A 33 -0.92 41.36 -25.17
N THR A 34 -0.02 41.03 -26.09
CA THR A 34 1.43 41.29 -26.03
C THR A 34 1.76 42.77 -26.30
N GLY A 35 2.60 43.37 -25.47
CA GLY A 35 3.28 44.65 -25.72
C GLY A 35 4.81 44.45 -25.80
N PRO A 36 5.56 45.34 -26.48
CA PRO A 36 6.87 45.01 -27.05
C PRO A 36 8.04 45.15 -26.06
N LEU A 37 9.07 44.32 -26.29
CA LEU A 37 10.37 44.37 -25.61
C LEU A 37 11.16 45.62 -26.03
N VAL A 38 11.70 46.33 -25.04
CA VAL A 38 12.77 47.33 -25.21
C VAL A 38 14.10 46.62 -24.92
N THR A 39 15.01 46.65 -25.89
CA THR A 39 16.39 46.19 -25.77
C THR A 39 17.30 47.39 -25.45
N SER A 40 18.29 47.19 -24.58
CA SER A 40 19.47 48.06 -24.48
C SER A 40 20.67 47.23 -24.00
N PRO A 41 21.85 47.37 -24.61
CA PRO A 41 23.01 46.53 -24.37
C PRO A 41 23.97 47.16 -23.34
N LEU A 42 24.67 46.34 -22.57
CA LEU A 42 25.84 46.79 -21.82
C LEU A 42 27.01 45.81 -22.03
N THR A 43 27.95 46.34 -22.82
CA THR A 43 29.40 46.13 -22.91
C THR A 43 30.08 45.24 -21.86
N THR A 44 30.81 44.27 -22.38
CA THR A 44 31.93 43.55 -21.77
C THR A 44 33.19 44.42 -21.72
N THR A 45 33.84 44.50 -20.56
CA THR A 45 35.27 44.78 -20.45
C THR A 45 35.88 43.80 -19.45
N ALA A 46 36.92 43.11 -19.90
CA ALA A 46 37.73 42.17 -19.13
C ALA A 46 39.01 42.89 -18.68
N VAL A 47 39.42 42.69 -17.43
CA VAL A 47 40.80 42.93 -16.99
C VAL A 47 41.22 41.78 -16.07
N ASN A 48 42.32 41.13 -16.45
CA ASN A 48 43.03 40.09 -15.71
C ASN A 48 44.00 40.72 -14.69
N HIS A 49 44.21 40.00 -13.57
CA HIS A 49 45.48 39.59 -12.94
C HIS A 49 45.61 39.75 -11.41
N PRO A 50 46.46 38.92 -10.74
CA PRO A 50 46.11 38.17 -9.54
C PRO A 50 46.84 38.67 -8.27
N GLY A 51 46.37 38.24 -7.10
CA GLY A 51 47.08 38.48 -5.85
C GLY A 51 46.50 37.68 -4.68
N THR A 52 47.26 36.69 -4.23
CA THR A 52 47.04 35.84 -3.06
C THR A 52 47.13 36.66 -1.77
N PHE A 53 46.14 36.55 -0.86
CA PHE A 53 46.36 36.75 0.58
C PHE A 53 45.38 35.92 1.41
N LEU A 54 45.92 35.31 2.47
CA LEU A 54 45.29 34.37 3.39
C LEU A 54 44.85 35.14 4.66
N LEU A 55 43.63 34.90 5.18
CA LEU A 55 43.27 34.71 6.61
C LEU A 55 41.83 35.15 6.95
N LEU A 56 41.09 34.19 7.51
CA LEU A 56 40.12 34.25 8.63
C LEU A 56 39.29 35.53 8.85
N LEU A 57 37.96 35.40 8.73
CA LEU A 57 36.97 35.44 9.83
C LEU A 57 35.55 35.49 9.22
N GLY A 58 34.59 34.88 9.92
CA GLY A 58 33.22 34.71 9.44
C GLY A 58 32.44 36.02 9.34
N ASP A 59 31.36 36.00 8.55
CA ASP A 59 30.27 36.93 8.79
C ASP A 59 28.90 36.35 8.43
N SER A 60 27.97 36.65 9.32
CA SER A 60 26.56 36.34 9.30
C SER A 60 25.86 37.50 8.61
N SER A 61 25.38 37.35 7.37
CA SER A 61 24.32 38.18 6.79
C SER A 61 23.98 37.74 5.37
N SER A 62 22.84 37.06 5.20
CA SER A 62 21.99 37.14 4.00
C SER A 62 20.67 36.41 4.25
N GLN A 63 19.93 36.86 5.27
CA GLN A 63 18.47 36.77 5.25
C GLN A 63 17.93 38.10 4.74
N GLN A 64 16.83 38.02 3.99
CA GLN A 64 16.05 39.11 3.40
C GLN A 64 16.55 39.66 2.05
N LEU A 65 16.09 39.03 0.97
CA LEU A 65 15.34 39.69 -0.11
C LEU A 65 14.93 38.68 -1.18
N ARG A 66 13.89 37.88 -0.91
CA ARG A 66 13.04 37.26 -1.93
C ARG A 66 11.59 37.26 -1.46
N LYS A 67 10.95 38.42 -1.54
CA LYS A 67 9.48 38.54 -1.48
C LYS A 67 8.94 38.36 -2.90
N GLY A 68 8.09 37.35 -3.07
CA GLY A 68 6.92 37.38 -3.96
C GLY A 68 7.15 37.35 -5.47
N LEU A 69 7.21 36.15 -6.04
CA LEU A 69 6.49 35.85 -7.28
C LEU A 69 5.68 34.55 -7.07
N PRO A 70 4.38 34.51 -7.40
CA PRO A 70 3.61 33.29 -7.32
C PRO A 70 4.11 32.29 -8.37
N SER A 71 4.53 31.12 -7.94
CA SER A 71 4.85 30.00 -8.83
C SER A 71 3.56 29.49 -9.47
N SER A 72 3.22 30.06 -10.63
CA SER A 72 2.17 29.53 -11.49
C SER A 72 2.55 28.14 -12.00
N CYS A 73 1.69 27.15 -11.74
CA CYS A 73 1.57 25.84 -12.39
C CYS A 73 2.80 25.34 -13.17
N SER A 74 3.80 24.84 -12.45
CA SER A 74 4.59 23.71 -12.93
C SER A 74 4.26 22.57 -11.98
N ILE A 75 3.51 21.58 -12.45
CA ILE A 75 3.34 20.35 -11.67
C ILE A 75 4.74 19.75 -11.63
N ASP A 76 5.36 19.76 -10.46
CA ASP A 76 6.64 19.09 -10.28
C ASP A 76 6.42 17.61 -10.61
N ILE A 77 6.92 17.16 -11.77
CA ILE A 77 6.66 15.83 -12.31
C ILE A 77 7.22 14.75 -11.36
N ALA A 78 8.26 15.07 -10.59
CA ALA A 78 8.77 14.20 -9.53
C ALA A 78 7.77 14.03 -8.36
N ALA A 79 6.85 14.99 -8.17
CA ALA A 79 5.76 14.93 -7.20
C ALA A 79 4.65 13.92 -7.55
N MET A 80 4.77 13.20 -8.67
CA MET A 80 3.72 12.31 -9.17
C MET A 80 4.00 10.82 -8.95
N THR A 81 5.11 10.45 -8.31
CA THR A 81 5.48 9.03 -8.15
C THR A 81 5.81 8.62 -6.72
N SER A 82 6.35 9.55 -5.93
CA SER A 82 6.67 9.37 -4.51
C SER A 82 5.78 10.27 -3.67
N ILE A 83 5.39 9.81 -2.49
CA ILE A 83 4.65 10.66 -1.56
C ILE A 83 5.48 11.90 -1.21
N LYS A 84 4.84 13.06 -1.26
CA LYS A 84 5.34 14.27 -0.60
C LYS A 84 4.59 14.39 0.71
N PHE A 85 5.27 14.12 1.82
CA PHE A 85 4.66 14.33 3.13
C PHE A 85 4.32 15.82 3.27
N ARG A 86 3.08 16.11 3.68
CA ARG A 86 2.69 17.46 4.11
C ARG A 86 3.42 17.81 5.40
N GLU A 87 3.39 19.08 5.79
CA GLU A 87 3.83 19.48 7.12
C GLU A 87 3.04 18.74 8.23
N PRO A 88 3.61 18.61 9.44
CA PRO A 88 2.87 18.18 10.62
C PRO A 88 1.56 18.93 10.81
N TYR A 89 0.62 18.35 11.54
CA TYR A 89 -0.62 19.04 11.87
C TYR A 89 -0.35 20.18 12.85
N SER A 90 -0.99 21.33 12.61
CA SER A 90 -1.07 22.37 13.64
C SER A 90 -1.94 21.90 14.81
N GLN A 91 -1.87 22.59 15.94
CA GLN A 91 -2.72 22.26 17.09
C GLN A 91 -4.20 22.38 16.73
N GLU A 92 -4.60 23.39 15.95
CA GLU A 92 -5.98 23.57 15.51
C GLU A 92 -6.46 22.44 14.60
N GLU A 93 -5.58 21.95 13.70
CA GLU A 93 -5.88 20.77 12.89
C GLU A 93 -6.02 19.51 13.75
N LEU A 94 -5.15 19.33 14.75
CA LEU A 94 -5.23 18.21 15.69
C LEU A 94 -6.53 18.24 16.49
N ASP A 95 -6.92 19.38 17.05
CA ASP A 95 -8.13 19.49 17.86
C ASP A 95 -9.39 19.17 17.05
N LYS A 96 -9.37 19.50 15.75
CA LYS A 96 -10.43 19.11 14.81
C LYS A 96 -10.41 17.62 14.48
N LEU A 97 -9.22 17.04 14.26
CA LEU A 97 -9.07 15.63 13.90
C LEU A 97 -9.17 14.69 15.12
N TYR A 98 -8.88 15.14 16.33
CA TYR A 98 -8.83 14.29 17.51
C TYR A 98 -9.61 14.99 18.62
N PRO A 99 -10.94 15.12 18.46
CA PRO A 99 -11.74 15.91 19.38
C PRO A 99 -11.72 15.27 20.78
N PRO A 100 -11.71 16.07 21.86
CA PRO A 100 -11.43 15.59 23.22
C PRO A 100 -12.49 14.63 23.78
N HIS A 101 -13.70 14.62 23.20
CA HIS A 101 -14.77 13.69 23.57
C HIS A 101 -14.64 12.30 22.91
N LEU A 102 -13.64 12.11 22.04
CA LEU A 102 -13.31 10.82 21.45
C LEU A 102 -11.93 10.37 21.90
N LYS A 103 -11.85 9.14 22.41
CA LYS A 103 -10.58 8.51 22.80
C LYS A 103 -10.13 7.54 21.71
N LEU A 104 -8.92 7.72 21.20
CA LEU A 104 -8.30 6.78 20.25
C LEU A 104 -7.99 5.45 20.95
N GLN A 105 -8.40 4.33 20.35
CA GLN A 105 -8.33 2.99 20.93
C GLN A 105 -7.38 2.06 20.16
N LEU A 106 -7.43 2.10 18.82
CA LEU A 106 -6.65 1.23 17.94
C LEU A 106 -6.31 1.98 16.65
N VAL A 107 -5.08 1.87 16.19
CA VAL A 107 -4.63 2.38 14.89
C VAL A 107 -4.11 1.21 14.06
N GLN A 108 -4.56 1.08 12.82
CA GLN A 108 -4.06 0.09 11.86
C GLN A 108 -3.55 0.81 10.61
N VAL A 109 -2.23 0.90 10.46
CA VAL A 109 -1.56 1.51 9.31
C VAL A 109 -1.17 0.45 8.29
N PHE A 110 -1.54 0.66 7.03
CA PHE A 110 -1.08 -0.11 5.88
C PHE A 110 -0.27 0.82 4.99
N MET A 111 0.96 0.45 4.69
CA MET A 111 1.88 1.28 3.90
C MET A 111 2.37 0.56 2.64
N ARG A 112 2.25 1.23 1.49
CA ARG A 112 2.94 0.80 0.28
C ARG A 112 4.44 0.86 0.55
N HIS A 113 5.16 -0.13 0.05
CA HIS A 113 6.63 -0.08 0.04
C HIS A 113 7.17 1.23 -0.59
N GLY A 114 8.41 1.57 -0.25
CA GLY A 114 9.10 2.71 -0.84
C GLY A 114 9.52 2.51 -2.29
N GLU A 115 10.28 3.47 -2.78
CA GLU A 115 10.87 3.48 -4.12
C GLU A 115 11.67 2.20 -4.38
N ARG A 116 11.51 1.68 -5.60
CA ARG A 116 12.16 0.45 -6.06
C ARG A 116 12.59 0.58 -7.51
N THR A 117 13.46 -0.32 -7.94
CA THR A 117 13.69 -0.55 -9.37
C THR A 117 12.41 -1.04 -10.06
N PRO A 118 12.30 -0.91 -11.40
CA PRO A 118 11.17 -1.50 -12.13
C PRO A 118 11.15 -3.02 -11.95
N VAL A 119 9.96 -3.63 -12.04
CA VAL A 119 9.83 -5.10 -11.86
C VAL A 119 10.33 -5.91 -13.06
N SER A 120 10.61 -5.24 -14.17
CA SER A 120 11.24 -5.85 -15.34
C SER A 120 12.04 -4.80 -16.10
N ALA A 121 13.13 -5.22 -16.74
CA ALA A 121 13.90 -4.34 -17.61
C ALA A 121 13.11 -4.09 -18.91
N ARG A 122 12.94 -2.82 -19.26
CA ARG A 122 12.22 -2.35 -20.46
C ARG A 122 12.96 -1.17 -21.07
N PHE A 123 12.70 -0.88 -22.34
CA PHE A 123 13.20 0.32 -23.03
C PHE A 123 14.73 0.47 -23.05
N GLN A 124 15.46 -0.65 -23.15
CA GLN A 124 16.91 -0.64 -23.39
C GLN A 124 17.26 0.06 -24.70
N ASN A 125 16.40 -0.08 -25.72
CA ASN A 125 16.46 0.66 -26.98
C ASN A 125 16.23 2.19 -26.82
N ALA A 126 15.75 2.65 -25.66
CA ALA A 126 15.67 4.07 -25.30
C ALA A 126 16.87 4.54 -24.48
N GLY A 127 17.87 3.68 -24.28
CA GLY A 127 19.04 3.95 -23.45
C GLY A 127 18.83 3.68 -21.96
N LEU A 128 17.72 3.05 -21.54
CA LEU A 128 17.50 2.73 -20.13
C LEU A 128 18.29 1.46 -19.73
N PRO A 129 19.24 1.55 -18.77
CA PRO A 129 20.01 0.38 -18.36
C PRO A 129 19.16 -0.65 -17.61
N SER A 130 19.47 -1.94 -17.80
CA SER A 130 18.75 -3.04 -17.13
C SER A 130 19.05 -3.13 -15.63
N TYR A 131 20.24 -2.70 -15.19
CA TYR A 131 20.74 -2.85 -13.82
C TYR A 131 21.04 -1.49 -13.20
N TRP A 132 20.54 -1.27 -11.99
CA TRP A 132 20.52 0.05 -11.36
C TRP A 132 21.33 0.02 -10.05
N PRO A 133 22.30 0.94 -9.84
CA PRO A 133 23.20 0.93 -8.69
C PRO A 133 22.64 1.70 -7.48
N TYR A 134 21.37 1.48 -7.11
CA TYR A 134 20.68 2.22 -6.03
C TYR A 134 20.41 1.38 -4.77
N CYS A 135 21.12 0.27 -4.59
CA CYS A 135 20.96 -0.64 -3.46
C CYS A 135 22.27 -0.78 -2.69
N ALA A 136 22.73 0.29 -2.03
CA ALA A 136 23.98 0.30 -1.27
C ALA A 136 24.01 -0.76 -0.16
N VAL A 137 22.85 -1.18 0.35
CA VAL A 137 22.74 -2.31 1.29
C VAL A 137 23.36 -3.60 0.77
N ALA A 138 23.40 -3.79 -0.55
CA ALA A 138 24.06 -4.95 -1.17
C ALA A 138 25.57 -5.00 -0.88
N ARG A 139 26.18 -3.91 -0.40
CA ARG A 139 27.59 -3.89 0.03
C ARG A 139 27.81 -4.41 1.46
N ARG A 140 26.75 -4.48 2.26
CA ARG A 140 26.80 -4.72 3.73
C ARG A 140 25.59 -5.54 4.18
N MET A 141 25.41 -6.71 3.56
CA MET A 141 24.35 -7.63 3.94
C MET A 141 24.75 -8.42 5.18
N THR A 142 23.77 -8.76 6.01
CA THR A 142 23.98 -9.54 7.24
C THR A 142 23.10 -10.79 7.21
N SER A 143 23.67 -11.93 7.59
CA SER A 143 22.93 -13.20 7.73
C SER A 143 23.22 -13.84 9.08
N MET A 144 22.22 -14.46 9.69
CA MET A 144 22.42 -15.33 10.85
C MET A 144 22.99 -16.66 10.38
N VAL A 145 24.13 -17.08 10.94
CA VAL A 145 24.85 -18.29 10.54
C VAL A 145 25.28 -19.10 11.76
N ALA A 146 25.38 -20.41 11.59
CA ALA A 146 25.99 -21.29 12.58
C ALA A 146 27.51 -21.07 12.60
N THR A 147 28.09 -20.89 13.78
CA THR A 147 29.55 -20.73 13.95
C THR A 147 30.23 -21.98 14.50
N ASN A 148 29.45 -22.92 15.02
CA ASN A 148 29.93 -24.17 15.55
C ASN A 148 28.87 -25.28 15.33
N LYS A 149 29.18 -26.52 15.72
CA LYS A 149 28.28 -27.67 15.53
C LYS A 149 27.06 -27.63 16.46
N ASP A 150 27.15 -26.92 17.58
CA ASP A 150 26.03 -26.69 18.47
C ASP A 150 25.19 -25.51 17.95
N LEU A 151 24.01 -25.84 17.43
CA LEU A 151 23.05 -24.89 16.86
C LEU A 151 22.20 -24.18 17.94
N SER A 152 22.57 -24.31 19.21
CA SER A 152 21.98 -23.51 20.31
C SER A 152 22.36 -22.02 20.22
N THR A 153 23.45 -21.71 19.51
CA THR A 153 23.97 -20.34 19.32
C THR A 153 24.18 -20.02 17.84
N TRP A 154 24.03 -18.74 17.50
CA TRP A 154 24.14 -18.21 16.14
C TRP A 154 24.94 -16.91 16.17
N ASP A 155 25.62 -16.59 15.07
CA ASP A 155 26.35 -15.33 14.91
C ASP A 155 25.97 -14.66 13.58
N THR A 156 26.49 -13.47 13.34
CA THR A 156 26.24 -12.65 12.16
C THR A 156 27.38 -12.73 11.16
N LEU A 157 27.07 -13.12 9.92
CA LEU A 157 27.99 -13.03 8.78
C LEU A 157 27.71 -11.75 7.99
N GLN A 158 28.72 -10.88 7.89
CA GLN A 158 28.70 -9.75 6.97
C GLN A 158 29.18 -10.17 5.59
N TRP A 159 28.41 -9.86 4.55
CA TRP A 159 28.74 -10.20 3.17
C TRP A 159 28.28 -9.13 2.18
N ARG A 160 28.77 -9.22 0.95
CA ARG A 160 28.39 -8.34 -0.16
C ARG A 160 27.81 -9.14 -1.31
N ARG A 161 26.73 -8.65 -1.91
CA ARG A 161 26.10 -9.25 -3.08
C ARG A 161 26.69 -8.67 -4.36
N LYS A 162 27.11 -9.55 -5.25
CA LYS A 162 27.38 -9.27 -6.67
C LYS A 162 26.48 -10.17 -7.51
N ILE A 163 26.06 -9.68 -8.67
CA ILE A 163 25.11 -10.35 -9.54
C ILE A 163 25.79 -10.55 -10.89
N GLU A 164 25.70 -11.76 -11.43
CA GLU A 164 26.16 -12.11 -12.78
C GLU A 164 25.00 -12.07 -13.78
N THR A 165 25.32 -11.90 -15.05
CA THR A 165 24.41 -11.96 -16.19
C THR A 165 25.12 -12.56 -17.40
N PHE A 166 24.40 -12.76 -18.49
CA PHE A 166 24.94 -13.27 -19.74
C PHE A 166 25.66 -12.17 -20.52
N GLY A 167 26.87 -12.48 -20.98
CA GLY A 167 27.63 -11.69 -21.93
C GLY A 167 27.20 -11.94 -23.38
N HIS A 168 28.12 -11.77 -24.33
CA HIS A 168 27.77 -11.91 -25.76
C HIS A 168 27.54 -13.36 -26.17
N ASP A 169 28.34 -14.27 -25.63
CA ASP A 169 28.38 -15.70 -25.95
C ASP A 169 27.85 -16.53 -24.77
N ASP A 170 26.86 -15.99 -24.06
CA ASP A 170 26.29 -16.54 -22.82
C ASP A 170 27.33 -16.80 -21.70
N GLU A 171 28.48 -16.12 -21.74
CA GLU A 171 29.48 -16.20 -20.70
C GLU A 171 29.02 -15.46 -19.44
N ALA A 172 29.42 -15.96 -18.26
CA ALA A 172 29.11 -15.32 -17.00
C ALA A 172 29.91 -14.01 -16.85
N VAL A 173 29.22 -12.87 -16.91
CA VAL A 173 29.80 -11.54 -16.71
C VAL A 173 29.17 -10.83 -15.52
N PRO A 174 29.89 -9.94 -14.83
CA PRO A 174 29.28 -9.13 -13.78
C PRO A 174 28.23 -8.19 -14.39
N THR A 175 27.09 -8.07 -13.72
CA THR A 175 26.13 -7.00 -13.99
C THR A 175 26.80 -5.63 -13.79
N ARG A 176 26.44 -4.67 -14.65
CA ARG A 176 27.00 -3.32 -14.63
C ARG A 176 25.91 -2.27 -14.59
N GLY A 177 26.09 -1.30 -13.69
CA GLY A 177 25.33 -0.06 -13.69
C GLY A 177 25.72 0.86 -14.86
N PRO A 178 25.03 2.01 -15.01
CA PRO A 178 25.25 2.96 -16.10
C PRO A 178 26.69 3.49 -16.19
N ALA A 179 27.43 3.57 -15.07
CA ALA A 179 28.82 4.02 -15.02
C ALA A 179 29.81 2.85 -14.82
N GLY A 180 29.37 1.61 -15.08
CA GLY A 180 30.21 0.41 -14.94
C GLY A 180 30.28 -0.16 -13.53
N GLU A 181 29.43 0.31 -12.60
CA GLU A 181 29.37 -0.17 -11.22
C GLU A 181 29.05 -1.66 -11.17
N THR A 182 29.78 -2.44 -10.35
CA THR A 182 29.54 -3.88 -10.16
C THR A 182 29.04 -4.23 -8.76
N GLU A 183 28.79 -3.21 -7.95
CA GLU A 183 28.28 -3.31 -6.58
C GLU A 183 27.12 -2.33 -6.41
N ALA A 184 26.35 -2.52 -5.32
CA ALA A 184 25.10 -1.79 -5.09
C ALA A 184 24.03 -2.00 -6.18
N ILE A 185 24.19 -3.03 -7.00
CA ILE A 185 23.23 -3.40 -8.04
C ILE A 185 21.99 -3.99 -7.38
N CYS A 186 20.85 -3.41 -7.73
CA CYS A 186 19.53 -3.88 -7.35
C CYS A 186 19.08 -5.04 -8.27
N HIS A 187 18.37 -6.01 -7.71
CA HIS A 187 17.47 -6.89 -8.46
C HIS A 187 16.25 -6.11 -8.98
N ALA A 188 15.53 -6.73 -9.91
CA ALA A 188 14.27 -6.18 -10.41
C ALA A 188 13.22 -6.10 -9.29
N GLY A 189 12.57 -4.95 -9.16
CA GLY A 189 11.57 -4.70 -8.12
C GLY A 189 12.11 -4.67 -6.69
N GLU A 190 13.43 -4.51 -6.49
CA GLU A 190 14.06 -4.40 -5.18
C GLU A 190 13.94 -2.99 -4.61
N LEU A 191 13.74 -2.89 -3.29
CA LEU A 191 13.70 -1.60 -2.59
C LEU A 191 15.06 -0.90 -2.71
N THR A 192 15.04 0.37 -3.13
CA THR A 192 16.26 1.17 -3.24
C THR A 192 16.55 1.93 -1.96
N ASP A 193 17.72 2.53 -1.86
CA ASP A 193 18.10 3.35 -0.71
C ASP A 193 17.15 4.54 -0.54
N LYS A 194 16.63 5.10 -1.63
CA LYS A 194 15.58 6.12 -1.59
C LYS A 194 14.30 5.56 -0.95
N GLY A 195 13.91 4.34 -1.30
CA GLY A 195 12.78 3.65 -0.68
C GLY A 195 12.95 3.41 0.80
N ARG A 196 14.17 3.07 1.24
CA ARG A 196 14.48 2.95 2.67
C ARG A 196 14.37 4.28 3.40
N GLN A 197 14.89 5.35 2.79
CA GLN A 197 14.84 6.69 3.36
C GLN A 197 13.38 7.18 3.52
N THR A 198 12.56 7.12 2.47
CA THR A 198 11.20 7.68 2.54
C THR A 198 10.32 6.89 3.52
N THR A 199 10.52 5.59 3.62
CA THR A 199 9.77 4.74 4.57
C THR A 199 10.23 4.94 6.01
N PHE A 200 11.51 5.26 6.24
CA PHE A 200 11.99 5.75 7.54
C PHE A 200 11.36 7.10 7.92
N GLU A 201 11.29 8.04 6.97
CA GLU A 201 10.61 9.34 7.15
C GLU A 201 9.12 9.17 7.49
N LEU A 202 8.43 8.20 6.86
CA LEU A 202 7.07 7.83 7.25
C LEU A 202 7.01 7.38 8.72
N GLY A 203 7.97 6.55 9.15
CA GLY A 203 8.10 6.14 10.55
C GLY A 203 8.22 7.32 11.52
N GLN A 204 9.09 8.28 11.21
CA GLN A 204 9.26 9.51 12.01
C GLN A 204 7.96 10.32 12.07
N ARG A 205 7.23 10.38 10.97
CA ARG A 205 5.94 11.06 10.91
C ARG A 205 4.87 10.37 11.75
N LEU A 206 4.81 9.04 11.73
CA LEU A 206 3.92 8.25 12.59
C LEU A 206 4.26 8.45 14.06
N ARG A 207 5.55 8.53 14.41
CA ARG A 207 5.97 8.90 15.78
C ARG A 207 5.46 10.29 16.15
N HIS A 208 5.71 11.28 15.30
CA HIS A 208 5.33 12.65 15.59
C HIS A 208 3.84 12.77 15.91
N LEU A 209 2.98 12.12 15.12
CA LEU A 209 1.54 12.10 15.38
C LEU A 209 1.16 11.27 16.60
N TYR A 210 1.44 9.96 16.59
CA TYR A 210 0.86 9.02 17.55
C TYR A 210 1.62 8.91 18.88
N VAL A 211 2.85 9.41 18.94
CA VAL A 211 3.70 9.37 20.15
C VAL A 211 3.86 10.78 20.71
N ASP A 212 4.25 11.74 19.89
CA ASP A 212 4.63 13.08 20.37
C ASP A 212 3.41 14.00 20.54
N GLN A 213 2.52 14.08 19.55
CA GLN A 213 1.38 14.99 19.56
C GLN A 213 0.18 14.40 20.34
N LEU A 214 -0.17 13.14 20.08
CA LEU A 214 -1.36 12.51 20.68
C LEU A 214 -1.08 11.77 21.99
N GLY A 215 0.18 11.44 22.29
CA GLY A 215 0.53 10.60 23.44
C GLY A 215 -0.16 9.22 23.44
N PHE A 216 -0.62 8.73 22.28
CA PHE A 216 -1.36 7.48 22.16
C PHE A 216 -0.47 6.26 22.41
N MET A 217 0.78 6.34 21.94
CA MET A 217 1.82 5.33 22.12
C MET A 217 2.96 5.88 23.00
N PRO A 218 3.66 5.03 23.77
CA PRO A 218 4.68 5.47 24.72
C PRO A 218 5.91 6.09 24.04
N GLN A 219 6.54 7.07 24.71
CA GLN A 219 7.74 7.74 24.22
C GLN A 219 8.96 6.81 24.09
N ILE A 220 9.13 5.90 25.07
CA ILE A 220 10.19 4.90 25.14
C ILE A 220 9.56 3.50 25.22
N LYS A 221 10.12 2.53 24.50
CA LYS A 221 9.65 1.13 24.51
C LYS A 221 10.70 0.15 25.00
N SER A 222 10.29 -0.84 25.79
CA SER A 222 11.11 -2.01 26.16
C SER A 222 10.78 -3.27 25.36
N ASN A 223 9.65 -3.27 24.65
CA ASN A 223 9.23 -4.35 23.75
C ASN A 223 8.20 -3.80 22.75
N ALA A 224 7.76 -4.65 21.82
CA ALA A 224 6.73 -4.33 20.83
C ALA A 224 5.40 -5.11 21.04
N GLU A 225 5.10 -5.57 22.26
CA GLU A 225 3.93 -6.44 22.53
C GLU A 225 2.57 -5.74 22.38
N ASP A 226 2.53 -4.40 22.44
CA ASP A 226 1.36 -3.55 22.15
C ASP A 226 1.26 -3.16 20.66
N MET A 227 2.12 -3.73 19.81
CA MET A 227 2.14 -3.48 18.37
C MET A 227 1.90 -4.76 17.56
N TYR A 228 1.33 -4.60 16.37
CA TYR A 228 1.22 -5.67 15.37
C TYR A 228 2.05 -5.30 14.15
N LEU A 229 3.28 -5.84 14.07
CA LEU A 229 4.13 -5.66 12.90
C LEU A 229 3.85 -6.79 11.91
N ARG A 230 3.39 -6.45 10.70
CA ARG A 230 3.12 -7.42 9.63
C ARG A 230 3.73 -6.96 8.31
N ALA A 231 4.10 -7.89 7.45
CA ALA A 231 4.42 -7.59 6.06
C ALA A 231 3.91 -8.69 5.13
N SER A 232 3.70 -8.33 3.86
CA SER A 232 3.61 -9.35 2.82
C SER A 232 4.94 -10.11 2.70
N PRO A 233 4.96 -11.35 2.15
CA PRO A 233 6.19 -12.11 1.93
C PRO A 233 7.10 -11.52 0.82
N ILE A 234 6.80 -10.31 0.32
CA ILE A 234 7.59 -9.63 -0.70
C ILE A 234 8.67 -8.78 -0.01
N PRO A 235 9.97 -9.01 -0.27
CA PRO A 235 11.07 -8.39 0.49
C PRO A 235 10.99 -6.87 0.62
N ARG A 236 10.68 -6.15 -0.47
CA ARG A 236 10.55 -4.69 -0.44
C ARG A 236 9.47 -4.17 0.53
N ALA A 237 8.40 -4.93 0.77
CA ALA A 237 7.34 -4.57 1.71
C ALA A 237 7.78 -4.79 3.15
N LEU A 238 8.46 -5.91 3.43
CA LEU A 238 9.08 -6.21 4.71
C LEU A 238 10.13 -5.16 5.09
N GLU A 239 11.08 -4.89 4.20
CA GLU A 239 12.14 -3.89 4.43
C GLU A 239 11.55 -2.50 4.69
N SER A 240 10.53 -2.09 3.91
CA SER A 240 9.86 -0.80 4.10
C SER A 240 9.19 -0.69 5.47
N MET A 241 8.51 -1.75 5.91
CA MET A 241 7.89 -1.78 7.25
C MET A 241 8.94 -1.72 8.36
N GLN A 242 10.07 -2.42 8.20
CA GLN A 242 11.19 -2.34 9.13
C GLN A 242 11.74 -0.92 9.21
N GLN A 243 11.91 -0.22 8.09
CA GLN A 243 12.35 1.19 8.10
C GLN A 243 11.34 2.10 8.81
N ALA A 244 10.05 1.93 8.55
CA ALA A 244 9.00 2.70 9.22
C ALA A 244 8.98 2.42 10.74
N PHE A 245 9.14 1.17 11.17
CA PHE A 245 9.26 0.85 12.60
C PHE A 245 10.50 1.51 13.22
N MET A 246 11.65 1.45 12.54
CA MET A 246 12.89 2.05 13.02
C MET A 246 12.85 3.59 13.05
N GLY A 247 12.08 4.21 12.16
CA GLY A 247 11.79 5.65 12.20
C GLY A 247 10.83 6.02 13.34
N MET A 248 9.86 5.15 13.64
CA MET A 248 8.90 5.38 14.71
C MET A 248 9.50 5.19 16.12
N TYR A 249 10.35 4.16 16.27
CA TYR A 249 11.06 3.82 17.49
C TYR A 249 12.56 3.63 17.22
N PRO A 250 13.30 4.75 17.03
CA PRO A 250 14.75 4.70 16.89
C PRO A 250 15.42 4.12 18.14
N ALA A 251 16.72 3.83 18.06
CA ALA A 251 17.48 3.29 19.21
C ALA A 251 17.38 4.19 20.46
N SER A 252 17.30 5.51 20.30
CA SER A 252 17.10 6.47 21.41
C SER A 252 15.71 6.40 22.04
N ALA A 253 14.73 5.78 21.38
CA ALA A 253 13.37 5.59 21.86
C ALA A 253 13.10 4.15 22.35
N ARG A 254 14.16 3.38 22.57
CA ARG A 254 14.10 1.99 23.03
C ARG A 254 15.04 1.79 24.21
N THR A 255 14.68 0.91 25.13
CA THR A 255 15.56 0.54 26.24
C THR A 255 16.73 -0.31 25.73
N ALA A 256 17.81 -0.38 26.50
CA ALA A 256 18.99 -1.17 26.13
C ALA A 256 18.68 -2.68 26.01
N ASP A 257 17.72 -3.16 26.79
CA ASP A 257 17.21 -4.53 26.83
C ASP A 257 15.97 -4.75 25.93
N PHE A 258 15.76 -3.89 24.93
CA PHE A 258 14.59 -3.97 24.05
C PHE A 258 14.47 -5.36 23.40
N ALA A 259 13.36 -6.06 23.71
CA ALA A 259 13.11 -7.38 23.16
C ALA A 259 12.96 -7.34 21.63
N THR A 260 13.55 -8.32 20.93
CA THR A 260 13.43 -8.42 19.48
C THR A 260 11.95 -8.53 19.07
N PRO A 261 11.45 -7.65 18.19
CA PRO A 261 10.04 -7.63 17.87
C PRO A 261 9.67 -8.77 16.93
N ALA A 262 8.50 -9.39 17.13
CA ALA A 262 7.95 -10.34 16.18
C ALA A 262 7.40 -9.60 14.94
N ILE A 263 7.75 -10.07 13.75
CA ILE A 263 7.18 -9.60 12.49
C ILE A 263 6.38 -10.73 11.87
N VAL A 264 5.08 -10.52 11.70
CA VAL A 264 4.16 -11.51 11.17
C VAL A 264 4.19 -11.51 9.64
N THR A 265 4.30 -12.68 9.04
CA THR A 265 4.14 -12.91 7.60
C THR A 265 3.21 -14.10 7.39
N ARG A 266 2.44 -14.11 6.30
CA ARG A 266 1.73 -15.33 5.86
C ARG A 266 2.47 -15.99 4.71
N ALA A 267 2.23 -17.28 4.52
CA ALA A 267 2.65 -17.98 3.32
C ALA A 267 1.98 -17.35 2.09
N PHE A 268 2.66 -17.40 0.93
CA PHE A 268 2.17 -16.82 -0.31
C PHE A 268 0.75 -17.29 -0.69
N ALA A 269 0.40 -18.54 -0.38
CA ALA A 269 -0.90 -19.13 -0.70
C ALA A 269 -2.06 -18.55 0.14
N ASP A 270 -1.78 -18.12 1.37
CA ASP A 270 -2.77 -17.68 2.35
C ASP A 270 -2.73 -16.15 2.58
N GLU A 271 -1.94 -15.44 1.80
CA GLU A 271 -1.72 -14.02 1.98
C GLU A 271 -2.95 -13.21 1.59
N THR A 272 -3.33 -12.28 2.48
CA THR A 272 -4.47 -11.36 2.35
C THR A 272 -4.06 -9.90 2.25
N VAL A 273 -2.82 -9.52 2.59
CA VAL A 273 -2.37 -8.11 2.48
C VAL A 273 -2.09 -7.65 1.06
N TYR A 274 -2.39 -8.46 0.05
CA TYR A 274 -2.54 -8.04 -1.33
C TYR A 274 -3.58 -8.92 -2.04
N PRO A 275 -4.19 -8.44 -3.14
CA PRO A 275 -5.09 -9.26 -3.94
C PRO A 275 -4.37 -10.45 -4.58
N ASN A 276 -4.70 -11.66 -4.13
CA ASN A 276 -3.93 -12.87 -4.41
C ASN A 276 -4.48 -13.65 -5.63
N ASP A 277 -4.34 -13.08 -6.81
CA ASP A 277 -4.74 -13.71 -8.08
C ASP A 277 -3.92 -14.97 -8.41
N ALA A 278 -2.71 -15.07 -7.87
CA ALA A 278 -1.87 -16.26 -7.96
C ALA A 278 -2.56 -17.49 -7.35
N ASN A 279 -3.25 -17.35 -6.22
CA ASN A 279 -3.84 -18.46 -5.48
C ASN A 279 -5.37 -18.49 -5.48
N CYS A 280 -6.03 -17.51 -6.10
CA CYS A 280 -7.47 -17.48 -6.27
C CYS A 280 -7.89 -17.54 -7.74
N ARG A 281 -8.32 -18.71 -8.21
CA ARG A 281 -8.66 -18.94 -9.63
C ARG A 281 -9.78 -18.01 -10.11
N ARG A 282 -10.85 -17.87 -9.32
CA ARG A 282 -11.97 -16.98 -9.67
C ARG A 282 -11.56 -15.51 -9.69
N PHE A 283 -10.79 -15.04 -8.70
CA PHE A 283 -10.28 -13.66 -8.70
C PHE A 283 -9.37 -13.38 -9.90
N ARG A 284 -8.50 -14.33 -10.27
CA ARG A 284 -7.67 -14.22 -11.48
C ARG A 284 -8.50 -14.07 -12.74
N GLN A 285 -9.56 -14.88 -12.88
CA GLN A 285 -10.49 -14.77 -14.01
C GLN A 285 -11.13 -13.38 -14.06
N LEU A 286 -11.68 -12.92 -12.94
CA LEU A 286 -12.30 -11.60 -12.85
C LEU A 286 -11.31 -10.48 -13.19
N SER A 287 -10.08 -10.53 -12.66
CA SER A 287 -9.03 -9.54 -12.97
C SER A 287 -8.71 -9.48 -14.45
N ARG A 288 -8.72 -10.62 -15.16
CA ARG A 288 -8.54 -10.66 -16.61
C ARG A 288 -9.73 -10.03 -17.34
N LEU A 289 -10.96 -10.37 -16.95
CA LEU A 289 -12.16 -9.81 -17.57
C LEU A 289 -12.24 -8.28 -17.41
N PHE A 290 -11.87 -7.75 -16.24
CA PHE A 290 -11.78 -6.30 -16.03
C PHE A 290 -10.68 -5.65 -16.87
N ALA A 291 -9.51 -6.30 -17.00
CA ALA A 291 -8.43 -5.82 -17.85
C ALA A 291 -8.81 -5.84 -19.35
N GLU A 292 -9.52 -6.87 -19.81
CA GLU A 292 -10.07 -6.97 -21.17
C GLU A 292 -11.11 -5.88 -21.44
N ARG A 293 -12.01 -5.63 -20.49
CA ARG A 293 -12.97 -4.52 -20.57
C ARG A 293 -12.27 -3.17 -20.67
N ALA A 294 -11.20 -2.95 -19.89
CA ALA A 294 -10.40 -1.73 -19.98
C ALA A 294 -9.72 -1.60 -21.35
N ALA A 295 -9.17 -2.70 -21.89
CA ALA A 295 -8.58 -2.72 -23.23
C ALA A 295 -9.61 -2.34 -24.30
N GLN A 296 -10.80 -2.95 -24.28
CA GLN A 296 -11.90 -2.63 -25.20
C GLN A 296 -12.32 -1.15 -25.13
N ARG A 297 -12.33 -0.59 -23.92
CA ARG A 297 -12.73 0.81 -23.70
C ARG A 297 -11.69 1.82 -24.17
N TRP A 298 -10.41 1.52 -23.98
CA TRP A 298 -9.34 2.53 -24.08
C TRP A 298 -8.44 2.39 -25.30
N ASN A 299 -8.27 1.19 -25.85
CA ASN A 299 -7.25 0.96 -26.88
C ASN A 299 -7.48 1.74 -28.18
N GLU A 300 -8.74 2.02 -28.52
CA GLU A 300 -9.14 2.72 -29.75
C GLU A 300 -9.46 4.20 -29.52
N THR A 301 -9.00 4.78 -28.41
CA THR A 301 -9.26 6.19 -28.06
C THR A 301 -8.13 7.12 -28.54
N ASP A 302 -8.46 8.39 -28.79
CA ASP A 302 -7.49 9.46 -29.08
C ASP A 302 -6.40 9.58 -28.00
N ASP A 303 -6.73 9.27 -26.74
CA ASP A 303 -5.78 9.25 -25.62
C ASP A 303 -4.72 8.16 -25.84
N MET A 304 -5.11 6.95 -26.28
CA MET A 304 -4.18 5.87 -26.58
C MET A 304 -3.40 6.11 -27.87
N GLU A 305 -4.00 6.76 -28.87
CA GLU A 305 -3.30 7.22 -30.07
C GLU A 305 -2.22 8.26 -29.74
N TYR A 306 -2.53 9.18 -28.83
CA TYR A 306 -1.57 10.16 -28.33
C TYR A 306 -0.37 9.49 -27.66
N LEU A 307 -0.61 8.50 -26.77
CA LEU A 307 0.48 7.72 -26.18
C LEU A 307 1.29 6.96 -27.23
N THR A 308 0.62 6.37 -28.22
CA THR A 308 1.27 5.67 -29.32
C THR A 308 2.18 6.61 -30.11
N LYS A 309 1.72 7.82 -30.47
CA LYS A 309 2.54 8.82 -31.15
C LYS A 309 3.81 9.19 -30.37
N LEU A 310 3.73 9.23 -29.04
CA LEU A 310 4.88 9.54 -28.20
C LEU A 310 5.87 8.37 -28.11
N PHE A 311 5.39 7.16 -27.90
CA PHE A 311 6.22 6.02 -27.47
C PHE A 311 6.51 4.99 -28.56
N THR A 312 5.80 5.00 -29.69
CA THR A 312 5.92 3.95 -30.73
C THR A 312 7.36 3.72 -31.19
N LYS A 313 8.20 4.77 -31.21
CA LYS A 313 9.64 4.68 -31.52
C LYS A 313 10.38 3.62 -30.66
N TRP A 314 9.97 3.44 -29.41
CA TRP A 314 10.62 2.54 -28.45
C TRP A 314 9.81 1.27 -28.17
N MET A 315 8.63 1.13 -28.77
CA MET A 315 7.83 -0.08 -28.66
C MET A 315 8.42 -1.20 -29.52
N PRO A 316 8.32 -2.49 -29.11
CA PRO A 316 8.77 -3.61 -29.93
C PRO A 316 8.04 -3.68 -31.27
N SER A 317 8.72 -4.15 -32.32
CA SER A 317 8.12 -4.34 -33.66
C SER A 317 6.94 -5.33 -33.66
N SER A 318 6.93 -6.29 -32.73
CA SER A 318 5.83 -7.24 -32.53
C SER A 318 4.61 -6.63 -31.81
N SER A 319 4.74 -5.43 -31.23
CA SER A 319 3.68 -4.72 -30.54
C SER A 319 3.91 -3.19 -30.63
N PRO A 320 3.86 -2.60 -31.84
CA PRO A 320 4.33 -1.23 -32.08
C PRO A 320 3.39 -0.15 -31.54
N ARG A 321 2.13 -0.51 -31.25
CA ARG A 321 1.13 0.37 -30.62
C ARG A 321 1.18 0.24 -29.11
N VAL A 322 0.96 1.37 -28.42
CA VAL A 322 0.66 1.37 -26.99
C VAL A 322 -0.79 0.96 -26.81
N ALA A 323 -1.05 0.06 -25.86
CA ALA A 323 -2.40 -0.40 -25.51
C ALA A 323 -2.40 -0.86 -24.03
N VAL A 324 -3.59 -1.04 -23.46
CA VAL A 324 -3.74 -1.65 -22.12
C VAL A 324 -3.06 -3.03 -22.09
N ASP A 325 -3.26 -3.81 -23.14
CA ASP A 325 -2.82 -5.20 -23.30
C ASP A 325 -1.66 -5.36 -24.31
N SER A 326 -0.98 -4.27 -24.70
CA SER A 326 0.22 -4.35 -25.54
C SER A 326 1.36 -5.10 -24.85
N ARG A 327 2.46 -5.34 -25.57
CA ARG A 327 3.71 -5.87 -25.01
C ARG A 327 4.84 -4.87 -25.26
N PRO A 328 5.29 -4.09 -24.25
CA PRO A 328 4.84 -4.06 -22.85
C PRO A 328 3.41 -3.51 -22.67
N ARG A 329 2.71 -3.94 -21.61
CA ARG A 329 1.39 -3.42 -21.22
C ARG A 329 1.52 -1.99 -20.72
N LEU A 330 0.45 -1.19 -20.82
CA LEU A 330 0.43 0.19 -20.34
C LEU A 330 0.89 0.33 -18.87
N SER A 331 0.44 -0.57 -18.00
CA SER A 331 0.86 -0.63 -16.59
C SER A 331 2.36 -0.95 -16.42
N GLY A 332 2.97 -1.69 -17.35
CA GLY A 332 4.42 -1.91 -17.38
C GLY A 332 5.20 -0.67 -17.85
N ILE A 333 4.62 0.13 -18.74
CA ILE A 333 5.17 1.44 -19.11
C ILE A 333 5.11 2.38 -17.88
N MET A 334 3.97 2.42 -17.20
CA MET A 334 3.78 3.18 -15.96
C MET A 334 4.79 2.81 -14.87
N ASP A 335 4.99 1.51 -14.60
CA ASP A 335 5.97 1.01 -13.63
C ASP A 335 7.38 1.53 -13.95
N THR A 336 7.77 1.48 -15.22
CA THR A 336 9.10 1.91 -15.67
C THR A 336 9.26 3.42 -15.53
N ILE A 337 8.28 4.20 -15.98
CA ILE A 337 8.27 5.66 -15.82
C ILE A 337 8.37 6.04 -14.34
N ASN A 338 7.53 5.45 -13.48
CA ASN A 338 7.51 5.75 -12.06
C ASN A 338 8.84 5.42 -11.37
N ALA A 339 9.42 4.26 -11.66
CA ALA A 339 10.74 3.91 -11.15
C ALA A 339 11.80 4.92 -11.63
N THR A 340 11.78 5.33 -12.90
CA THR A 340 12.76 6.30 -13.41
C THR A 340 12.56 7.69 -12.80
N LEU A 341 11.32 8.13 -12.56
CA LEU A 341 11.00 9.41 -11.92
C LEU A 341 11.53 9.48 -10.48
N ALA A 342 11.44 8.37 -9.76
CA ALA A 342 11.90 8.21 -8.37
C ALA A 342 13.44 8.20 -8.20
N HIS A 343 14.21 8.08 -9.29
CA HIS A 343 15.66 7.87 -9.24
C HIS A 343 16.45 8.89 -10.09
N GLY A 344 17.78 8.77 -10.02
CA GLY A 344 18.75 9.72 -10.58
C GLY A 344 18.79 9.78 -12.11
N ALA A 345 19.54 10.77 -12.62
CA ALA A 345 19.62 11.10 -14.05
C ALA A 345 20.11 9.93 -14.93
N ALA A 346 20.98 9.07 -14.40
CA ALA A 346 21.57 7.94 -15.13
C ALA A 346 20.56 6.84 -15.52
N THR A 347 19.36 6.87 -14.93
CA THR A 347 18.29 5.90 -15.20
C THR A 347 17.01 6.63 -15.63
N LYS A 348 17.13 7.79 -16.29
CA LYS A 348 15.99 8.50 -16.88
C LYS A 348 15.71 7.97 -18.28
N LEU A 349 14.44 8.01 -18.65
CA LEU A 349 13.96 7.81 -20.00
C LEU A 349 14.05 9.12 -20.80
N PRO A 350 13.94 9.06 -22.13
CA PRO A 350 13.78 10.25 -22.96
C PRO A 350 12.60 11.14 -22.51
N ALA A 351 12.74 12.46 -22.66
CA ALA A 351 11.78 13.44 -22.15
C ALA A 351 10.32 13.21 -22.54
N LYS A 352 10.05 12.58 -23.70
CA LYS A 352 8.69 12.22 -24.12
C LYS A 352 7.94 11.33 -23.12
N PHE A 353 8.65 10.46 -22.39
CA PHE A 353 8.05 9.61 -21.34
C PHE A 353 7.56 10.40 -20.13
N TYR A 354 7.94 11.67 -20.02
CA TYR A 354 7.55 12.56 -18.94
C TYR A 354 6.59 13.66 -19.40
N ASP A 355 5.96 13.50 -20.57
CA ASP A 355 4.90 14.38 -21.01
C ASP A 355 3.73 14.38 -20.01
N GLU A 356 3.33 15.54 -19.50
CA GLU A 356 2.32 15.65 -18.44
C GLU A 356 0.96 15.07 -18.85
N LYS A 357 0.57 15.24 -20.12
CA LYS A 357 -0.69 14.68 -20.64
C LYS A 357 -0.59 13.16 -20.69
N ALA A 358 0.53 12.62 -21.16
CA ALA A 358 0.77 11.19 -21.19
C ALA A 358 0.70 10.56 -19.79
N LEU A 359 1.34 11.18 -18.79
CA LEU A 359 1.33 10.69 -17.40
C LEU A 359 -0.08 10.64 -16.81
N LYS A 360 -0.92 11.66 -17.09
CA LYS A 360 -2.32 11.69 -16.66
C LYS A 360 -3.16 10.61 -17.34
N ILE A 361 -2.96 10.38 -18.63
CA ILE A 361 -3.67 9.34 -19.39
C ILE A 361 -3.28 7.95 -18.86
N ILE A 362 -1.98 7.69 -18.71
CA ILE A 362 -1.46 6.40 -18.21
C ILE A 362 -2.05 6.10 -16.82
N ASP A 363 -1.99 7.05 -15.91
CA ASP A 363 -2.51 6.92 -14.55
C ASP A 363 -4.02 6.61 -14.55
N LYS A 364 -4.81 7.39 -15.30
CA LYS A 364 -6.26 7.19 -15.43
C LYS A 364 -6.62 5.78 -15.93
N ILE A 365 -6.00 5.36 -17.03
CA ILE A 365 -6.31 4.07 -17.66
C ILE A 365 -5.83 2.91 -16.78
N ALA A 366 -4.64 3.02 -16.17
CA ALA A 366 -4.13 1.99 -15.28
C ALA A 366 -4.97 1.85 -14.00
N VAL A 367 -5.44 2.96 -13.42
CA VAL A 367 -6.36 2.94 -12.27
C VAL A 367 -7.67 2.25 -12.65
N GLU A 368 -8.23 2.51 -13.84
CA GLU A 368 -9.43 1.81 -14.29
C GLU A 368 -9.18 0.31 -14.50
N GLU A 369 -8.11 -0.06 -15.21
CA GLU A 369 -7.73 -1.46 -15.48
C GLU A 369 -7.66 -2.28 -14.19
N TRP A 370 -7.00 -1.74 -13.16
CA TRP A 370 -6.69 -2.47 -11.93
C TRP A 370 -7.77 -2.37 -10.85
N TYR A 371 -8.53 -1.27 -10.79
CA TYR A 371 -9.36 -0.95 -9.63
C TYR A 371 -10.85 -0.80 -9.91
N ALA A 372 -11.28 -0.78 -11.18
CA ALA A 372 -12.72 -0.69 -11.50
C ALA A 372 -13.51 -1.89 -10.94
N GLY A 373 -12.90 -3.07 -10.86
CA GLY A 373 -13.53 -4.26 -10.28
C GLY A 373 -13.97 -4.05 -8.83
N TYR A 374 -13.14 -3.39 -8.01
CA TYR A 374 -13.51 -3.08 -6.63
C TYR A 374 -14.68 -2.11 -6.54
N LYS A 375 -14.87 -1.21 -7.51
CA LYS A 375 -15.95 -0.23 -7.51
C LYS A 375 -17.30 -0.81 -7.90
N GLU A 376 -17.31 -1.82 -8.77
CA GLU A 376 -18.51 -2.26 -9.49
C GLU A 376 -18.95 -3.70 -9.19
N ASN A 377 -18.12 -4.49 -8.50
CA ASN A 377 -18.35 -5.92 -8.35
C ASN A 377 -18.08 -6.44 -6.93
N GLU A 378 -19.10 -7.04 -6.31
CA GLU A 378 -19.00 -7.57 -4.94
C GLU A 378 -18.06 -8.76 -4.84
N GLU A 379 -18.13 -9.72 -5.78
CA GLU A 379 -17.26 -10.89 -5.80
C GLU A 379 -15.79 -10.51 -5.95
N TYR A 380 -15.48 -9.49 -6.76
CA TYR A 380 -14.13 -8.94 -6.93
C TYR A 380 -13.59 -8.38 -5.61
N ARG A 381 -14.41 -7.63 -4.88
CA ARG A 381 -14.06 -7.15 -3.52
C ARG A 381 -13.84 -8.31 -2.57
N ARG A 382 -14.79 -9.25 -2.55
CA ARG A 382 -14.82 -10.41 -1.65
C ARG A 382 -13.59 -11.29 -1.79
N LEU A 383 -13.23 -11.64 -3.01
CA LEU A 383 -12.09 -12.51 -3.28
C LEU A 383 -10.75 -11.76 -3.31
N GLY A 384 -10.76 -10.47 -3.68
CA GLY A 384 -9.55 -9.66 -3.79
C GLY A 384 -9.03 -9.12 -2.45
N ILE A 385 -9.88 -8.46 -1.67
CA ILE A 385 -9.44 -7.75 -0.45
C ILE A 385 -10.31 -8.01 0.79
N GLY A 386 -11.45 -8.68 0.62
CA GLY A 386 -12.41 -8.99 1.68
C GLY A 386 -11.81 -9.75 2.87
N GLY A 387 -10.89 -10.70 2.60
CA GLY A 387 -10.19 -11.42 3.65
C GLY A 387 -9.43 -10.50 4.61
N LEU A 388 -8.74 -9.49 4.07
CA LEU A 388 -8.04 -8.48 4.86
C LEU A 388 -9.00 -7.54 5.58
N MET A 389 -10.03 -7.04 4.89
CA MET A 389 -10.96 -6.09 5.50
C MET A 389 -11.75 -6.71 6.63
N GLY A 390 -12.11 -7.98 6.52
CA GLY A 390 -12.69 -8.69 7.65
C GLY A 390 -11.67 -8.91 8.78
N ASP A 391 -10.35 -9.10 8.51
CA ASP A 391 -9.32 -9.14 9.58
C ASP A 391 -9.26 -7.77 10.30
N VAL A 392 -9.34 -6.66 9.54
CA VAL A 392 -9.31 -5.28 10.09
C VAL A 392 -10.49 -5.04 11.02
N VAL A 393 -11.71 -5.38 10.57
CA VAL A 393 -12.94 -5.19 11.35
C VAL A 393 -12.96 -6.10 12.57
N ASP A 394 -12.52 -7.35 12.43
CA ASP A 394 -12.43 -8.29 13.54
C ASP A 394 -11.63 -7.72 14.71
N ARG A 395 -10.47 -7.12 14.41
CA ARG A 395 -9.62 -6.45 15.41
C ARG A 395 -10.31 -5.28 16.07
N MET A 396 -11.09 -4.50 15.32
CA MET A 396 -11.85 -3.37 15.87
C MET A 396 -12.99 -3.85 16.76
N VAL A 397 -13.69 -4.91 16.37
CA VAL A 397 -14.77 -5.52 17.13
C VAL A 397 -14.24 -6.14 18.43
N SER A 398 -13.15 -6.90 18.38
CA SER A 398 -12.49 -7.41 19.60
C SER A 398 -12.01 -6.26 20.50
N ALA A 399 -11.47 -5.18 19.94
CA ALA A 399 -11.11 -4.00 20.72
C ALA A 399 -12.33 -3.37 21.43
N ALA A 400 -13.47 -3.30 20.74
CA ALA A 400 -14.69 -2.70 21.27
C ALA A 400 -15.43 -3.57 22.30
N LEU A 401 -15.51 -4.88 22.07
CA LEU A 401 -16.33 -5.82 22.85
C LEU A 401 -15.53 -6.58 23.93
N GLU A 402 -14.24 -6.81 23.72
CA GLU A 402 -13.39 -7.63 24.61
C GLU A 402 -12.33 -6.80 25.36
N GLY A 403 -12.44 -5.47 25.31
CA GLY A 403 -11.53 -4.53 25.99
C GLY A 403 -10.12 -4.49 25.39
N GLY A 404 -9.96 -4.96 24.15
CA GLY A 404 -8.69 -4.93 23.43
C GLY A 404 -8.47 -6.13 22.53
N TRP A 405 -7.93 -5.90 21.34
CA TRP A 405 -7.50 -6.98 20.44
C TRP A 405 -6.12 -7.52 20.85
N ARG A 406 -5.93 -8.83 20.79
CA ARG A 406 -4.67 -9.53 21.10
C ARG A 406 -4.30 -10.47 19.96
N SER A 407 -3.00 -10.68 19.75
CA SER A 407 -2.50 -11.60 18.72
C SER A 407 -1.35 -12.42 19.26
N GLU A 408 -1.52 -13.75 19.27
CA GLU A 408 -0.51 -14.68 19.77
C GLU A 408 0.71 -14.74 18.87
N VAL A 409 0.48 -14.71 17.55
CA VAL A 409 1.56 -14.73 16.54
C VAL A 409 2.40 -13.45 16.55
N ALA A 410 1.88 -12.36 17.12
CA ALA A 410 2.62 -11.11 17.28
C ALA A 410 3.34 -11.02 18.62
N SER A 411 3.09 -11.96 19.55
CA SER A 411 3.79 -12.00 20.82
C SER A 411 5.15 -12.66 20.66
N SER A 412 6.17 -12.03 21.22
CA SER A 412 7.48 -12.66 21.40
C SER A 412 7.52 -13.66 22.57
N ILE A 413 6.44 -13.71 23.38
CA ILE A 413 6.33 -14.55 24.59
C ILE A 413 5.54 -15.83 24.27
N THR A 414 6.14 -16.98 24.54
CA THR A 414 5.59 -18.32 24.23
C THR A 414 4.30 -18.66 24.99
N SER A 415 3.99 -17.98 26.10
CA SER A 415 2.75 -18.14 26.85
C SER A 415 1.58 -17.27 26.33
N GLY A 416 1.78 -16.54 25.23
CA GLY A 416 0.80 -15.63 24.63
C GLY A 416 0.74 -14.25 25.32
N SER A 417 0.67 -13.18 24.51
CA SER A 417 0.58 -11.81 25.03
C SER A 417 -0.77 -11.56 25.70
N LYS A 418 -0.72 -11.10 26.95
CA LYS A 418 -1.90 -10.54 27.66
C LYS A 418 -2.16 -9.08 27.26
N VAL A 419 -1.22 -8.43 26.57
CA VAL A 419 -1.25 -7.00 26.27
C VAL A 419 -2.12 -6.74 25.04
N PRO A 420 -3.14 -5.87 25.13
CA PRO A 420 -3.87 -5.41 23.97
C PRO A 420 -2.98 -4.64 23.00
N ILE A 421 -3.11 -4.98 21.71
CA ILE A 421 -2.45 -4.27 20.63
C ILE A 421 -3.16 -2.94 20.41
N LYS A 422 -2.38 -1.86 20.41
CA LYS A 422 -2.84 -0.50 20.14
C LYS A 422 -2.49 -0.03 18.74
N PHE A 423 -1.40 -0.55 18.16
CA PHE A 423 -0.86 -0.04 16.90
C PHE A 423 -0.44 -1.16 15.95
N GLY A 424 -1.14 -1.31 14.83
CA GLY A 424 -0.74 -2.17 13.72
C GLY A 424 0.04 -1.40 12.66
N LEU A 425 1.18 -1.93 12.23
CA LEU A 425 1.98 -1.41 11.13
C LEU A 425 2.21 -2.52 10.11
N THR A 426 1.62 -2.37 8.92
CA THR A 426 1.65 -3.40 7.88
C THR A 426 2.34 -2.91 6.61
N GLY A 427 3.42 -3.60 6.20
CA GLY A 427 4.06 -3.41 4.89
C GLY A 427 3.29 -4.12 3.78
N CYS A 428 2.83 -3.37 2.77
CA CYS A 428 2.01 -3.87 1.69
C CYS A 428 2.27 -3.15 0.35
N HIS A 429 1.26 -3.08 -0.52
CA HIS A 429 1.36 -2.67 -1.91
C HIS A 429 0.37 -1.55 -2.26
N ASP A 430 0.60 -0.90 -3.39
CA ASP A 430 -0.37 0.01 -4.03
C ASP A 430 -1.71 -0.68 -4.23
N THR A 431 -1.67 -1.92 -4.74
CA THR A 431 -2.86 -2.74 -4.94
C THR A 431 -3.65 -2.95 -3.66
N THR A 432 -2.99 -3.07 -2.51
CA THR A 432 -3.66 -3.16 -1.20
C THR A 432 -4.40 -1.88 -0.86
N LEU A 433 -3.71 -0.73 -0.95
CA LEU A 433 -4.30 0.56 -0.56
C LEU A 433 -5.49 0.91 -1.46
N ALA A 434 -5.29 0.82 -2.77
CA ALA A 434 -6.33 1.14 -3.74
C ALA A 434 -7.51 0.15 -3.67
N ALA A 435 -7.26 -1.15 -3.40
CA ALA A 435 -8.33 -2.13 -3.21
C ALA A 435 -9.18 -1.81 -1.97
N VAL A 436 -8.55 -1.50 -0.83
CA VAL A 436 -9.26 -1.11 0.40
C VAL A 436 -10.08 0.16 0.17
N LEU A 437 -9.44 1.22 -0.32
CA LEU A 437 -10.10 2.51 -0.56
C LEU A 437 -11.23 2.37 -1.58
N SER A 438 -11.02 1.63 -2.68
CA SER A 438 -12.03 1.45 -3.72
C SER A 438 -13.21 0.61 -3.24
N SER A 439 -12.95 -0.43 -2.43
CA SER A 439 -14.01 -1.30 -1.88
C SER A 439 -14.91 -0.56 -0.89
N LEU A 440 -14.35 0.42 -0.19
CA LEU A 440 -15.07 1.33 0.71
C LEU A 440 -15.70 2.54 -0.01
N GLY A 441 -15.58 2.63 -1.34
CA GLY A 441 -16.11 3.78 -2.11
C GLY A 441 -15.33 5.09 -1.88
N ALA A 442 -14.15 5.01 -1.28
CA ALA A 442 -13.32 6.14 -0.85
C ALA A 442 -12.12 6.43 -1.79
N PHE A 443 -12.13 5.89 -3.01
CA PHE A 443 -11.04 6.04 -4.00
C PHE A 443 -11.54 6.67 -5.31
N ASP A 444 -12.50 7.58 -5.22
CA ASP A 444 -13.03 8.23 -6.41
C ASP A 444 -12.13 9.38 -6.88
N ASN A 445 -11.83 9.41 -8.18
CA ASN A 445 -10.89 10.34 -8.81
C ASN A 445 -9.49 10.40 -8.17
N GLU A 446 -9.11 9.37 -7.42
CA GLU A 446 -7.77 9.23 -6.86
C GLU A 446 -6.80 8.65 -7.89
N ARG A 447 -5.53 9.07 -7.77
CA ARG A 447 -4.43 8.60 -8.61
C ARG A 447 -3.90 7.26 -8.14
N TRP A 448 -3.10 6.59 -8.95
CA TRP A 448 -2.37 5.41 -8.51
C TRP A 448 -1.57 5.71 -7.22
N PRO A 449 -1.63 4.87 -6.16
CA PRO A 449 -0.94 5.19 -4.92
C PRO A 449 0.56 5.34 -5.11
N PHE A 450 1.13 6.50 -4.73
CA PHE A 450 2.55 6.81 -4.86
C PHE A 450 3.42 5.96 -3.92
N PHE A 451 4.74 5.89 -4.18
CA PHE A 451 5.66 5.18 -3.30
C PHE A 451 5.55 5.74 -1.89
N THR A 452 5.57 4.84 -0.90
CA THR A 452 5.42 5.20 0.53
C THR A 452 4.05 5.82 0.89
N SER A 453 3.06 5.72 0.00
CA SER A 453 1.68 6.03 0.38
C SER A 453 1.20 5.09 1.48
N HIS A 454 0.24 5.55 2.28
CA HIS A 454 -0.29 4.79 3.39
C HIS A 454 -1.76 5.13 3.65
N ILE A 455 -2.48 4.18 4.25
CA ILE A 455 -3.77 4.42 4.85
C ILE A 455 -3.71 4.12 6.35
N SER A 456 -4.50 4.84 7.14
CA SER A 456 -4.71 4.53 8.55
C SER A 456 -6.20 4.31 8.81
N LEU A 457 -6.50 3.20 9.46
CA LEU A 457 -7.83 2.87 9.99
C LEU A 457 -7.77 3.04 11.51
N GLU A 458 -8.44 4.05 12.02
CA GLU A 458 -8.39 4.48 13.42
C GLU A 458 -9.73 4.19 14.08
N LEU A 459 -9.71 3.59 15.27
CA LEU A 459 -10.88 3.29 16.09
C LEU A 459 -10.92 4.21 17.31
N PHE A 460 -12.07 4.82 17.56
CA PHE A 460 -12.32 5.74 18.66
C PHE A 460 -13.49 5.24 19.50
N SER A 461 -13.54 5.64 20.78
CA SER A 461 -14.70 5.44 21.66
C SER A 461 -15.18 6.77 22.22
N THR A 462 -16.49 6.89 22.46
CA THR A 462 -17.08 8.03 23.19
C THR A 462 -16.84 8.01 24.69
N ASN A 463 -16.53 6.85 25.25
CA ASN A 463 -16.34 6.69 26.69
C ASN A 463 -14.88 6.98 27.07
N ALA A 464 -14.66 8.05 27.84
CA ALA A 464 -13.40 8.32 28.51
C ALA A 464 -13.11 7.33 29.67
N GLU A 465 -14.13 6.58 30.15
CA GLU A 465 -14.09 5.87 31.44
C GLU A 465 -14.04 4.32 31.40
N THR A 466 -14.15 3.65 30.25
CA THR A 466 -14.26 2.17 30.19
C THR A 466 -12.97 1.36 30.39
N GLN A 467 -12.00 1.83 31.21
CA GLN A 467 -10.81 1.03 31.56
C GLN A 467 -10.61 0.77 33.07
N ASN A 468 -11.57 1.12 33.93
CA ASN A 468 -11.46 0.88 35.38
C ASN A 468 -12.20 -0.35 35.93
N THR A 469 -12.69 -1.27 35.11
CA THR A 469 -13.31 -2.52 35.58
C THR A 469 -12.53 -3.75 35.14
N THR A 470 -11.34 -3.95 35.72
CA THR A 470 -10.68 -5.26 35.77
C THR A 470 -9.87 -5.41 37.06
N VAL A 471 -10.56 -5.42 38.20
CA VAL A 471 -10.10 -6.12 39.41
C VAL A 471 -11.32 -6.75 40.06
N ASN A 472 -11.21 -8.04 40.37
CA ASN A 472 -12.14 -8.92 41.09
C ASN A 472 -13.28 -9.56 40.28
N ARG A 473 -12.95 -10.70 39.68
CA ARG A 473 -13.79 -11.91 39.81
C ARG A 473 -12.91 -13.15 39.75
N ASP A 474 -12.33 -13.49 40.89
CA ASP A 474 -11.97 -14.86 41.23
C ASP A 474 -12.69 -15.19 42.54
N SER A 475 -13.48 -16.26 42.54
CA SER A 475 -13.60 -17.27 43.61
C SER A 475 -14.93 -18.02 43.60
N SER A 476 -14.82 -19.32 43.88
CA SER A 476 -15.84 -20.36 44.13
C SER A 476 -16.30 -21.14 42.90
N SER A 477 -16.31 -22.48 42.88
CA SER A 477 -15.90 -23.47 43.88
C SER A 477 -15.73 -24.83 43.18
N SER A 478 -14.72 -25.56 43.60
CA SER A 478 -14.53 -26.99 43.34
C SER A 478 -15.72 -27.85 43.79
N SER A 479 -16.12 -28.81 42.97
CA SER A 479 -16.71 -30.06 43.46
C SER A 479 -16.26 -31.24 42.59
N GLN A 480 -15.47 -32.10 43.21
CA GLN A 480 -15.14 -33.44 42.74
C GLN A 480 -16.36 -34.35 42.92
N THR A 481 -16.67 -35.17 41.92
CA THR A 481 -17.26 -36.50 42.15
C THR A 481 -16.68 -37.48 41.15
N LYS A 482 -15.99 -38.49 41.69
CA LYS A 482 -15.58 -39.71 41.00
C LYS A 482 -16.80 -40.57 40.71
N SER A 483 -16.85 -41.22 39.56
CA SER A 483 -17.41 -42.57 39.46
C SER A 483 -16.53 -43.42 38.56
N THR A 484 -16.19 -44.58 39.09
CA THR A 484 -15.47 -45.69 38.45
C THR A 484 -16.43 -46.49 37.58
N GLY A 485 -16.04 -46.77 36.34
CA GLY A 485 -16.70 -47.72 35.46
C GLY A 485 -15.67 -48.45 34.60
N LEU A 486 -15.34 -49.69 34.98
CA LEU A 486 -14.66 -50.66 34.13
C LEU A 486 -15.57 -51.07 32.96
N PHE A 487 -14.95 -51.59 31.89
CA PHE A 487 -15.51 -52.17 30.65
C PHE A 487 -15.56 -51.24 29.43
N SER A 488 -14.55 -51.36 28.56
CA SER A 488 -14.72 -51.51 27.11
C SER A 488 -13.34 -51.72 26.46
N PHE A 489 -13.00 -52.99 26.21
CA PHE A 489 -11.99 -53.39 25.23
C PHE A 489 -12.56 -53.13 23.82
N PHE A 490 -11.66 -52.89 22.86
CA PHE A 490 -11.88 -52.65 21.42
C PHE A 490 -12.18 -51.19 21.02
N SER A 491 -11.13 -50.45 20.67
CA SER A 491 -11.22 -49.30 19.78
C SER A 491 -9.93 -49.18 18.95
N LYS A 492 -10.10 -49.10 17.64
CA LYS A 492 -9.07 -49.00 16.59
C LYS A 492 -8.16 -47.78 16.82
N PRO A 493 -6.94 -47.73 16.25
CA PRO A 493 -6.12 -46.52 16.30
C PRO A 493 -6.84 -45.42 15.50
N SER A 494 -7.37 -44.43 16.21
CA SER A 494 -7.83 -43.18 15.60
C SER A 494 -6.60 -42.40 15.15
N VAL A 495 -6.53 -42.16 13.84
CA VAL A 495 -5.66 -41.15 13.24
C VAL A 495 -5.85 -39.84 14.00
N PRO A 496 -4.79 -39.09 14.36
CA PRO A 496 -4.95 -37.81 15.02
C PRO A 496 -5.75 -36.90 14.08
N SER A 497 -6.98 -36.59 14.46
CA SER A 497 -7.71 -35.48 13.89
C SER A 497 -6.84 -34.24 14.09
N LEU A 498 -6.42 -33.61 12.98
CA LEU A 498 -5.93 -32.24 13.02
C LEU A 498 -7.06 -31.38 13.58
N GLN A 499 -7.07 -31.19 14.89
CA GLN A 499 -7.90 -30.19 15.54
C GLN A 499 -7.35 -28.84 15.07
N THR A 500 -8.06 -28.22 14.12
CA THR A 500 -7.96 -26.79 13.89
C THR A 500 -8.19 -26.10 15.24
N PRO A 501 -7.28 -25.24 15.71
CA PRO A 501 -7.48 -24.53 16.97
C PRO A 501 -8.80 -23.75 16.90
N ALA A 502 -9.65 -23.89 17.92
CA ALA A 502 -10.87 -23.09 18.03
C ALA A 502 -10.53 -21.59 18.00
N PRO A 503 -11.37 -20.74 17.37
CA PRO A 503 -11.17 -19.29 17.41
C PRO A 503 -11.20 -18.82 18.87
N LYS A 504 -10.13 -18.12 19.29
CA LYS A 504 -9.96 -17.68 20.69
C LYS A 504 -10.84 -16.49 21.07
N SER A 505 -11.36 -15.74 20.09
CA SER A 505 -12.35 -14.69 20.31
C SER A 505 -13.73 -15.24 19.97
N SER A 506 -14.68 -15.08 20.90
CA SER A 506 -16.07 -15.51 20.73
C SER A 506 -16.85 -14.64 19.76
N VAL A 507 -16.28 -13.52 19.31
CA VAL A 507 -16.89 -12.60 18.33
C VAL A 507 -16.19 -12.63 16.97
N ALA A 508 -15.18 -13.50 16.82
CA ALA A 508 -14.33 -13.52 15.64
C ALA A 508 -15.13 -13.85 14.37
N ARG A 509 -15.06 -12.95 13.38
CA ARG A 509 -15.71 -13.10 12.05
C ARG A 509 -17.23 -13.35 12.09
N ILE A 510 -17.90 -13.07 13.20
CA ILE A 510 -19.37 -13.17 13.27
C ILE A 510 -19.99 -12.05 12.42
N PRO A 511 -20.88 -12.35 11.46
CA PRO A 511 -21.61 -11.33 10.70
C PRO A 511 -22.43 -10.41 11.60
N LEU A 512 -22.57 -9.15 11.23
CA LEU A 512 -23.35 -8.17 12.00
C LEU A 512 -24.79 -8.61 12.24
N SER A 513 -25.39 -9.32 11.28
CA SER A 513 -26.75 -9.88 11.38
C SER A 513 -26.90 -10.88 12.53
N ASP A 514 -25.80 -11.50 12.93
CA ASP A 514 -25.78 -12.60 13.89
C ASP A 514 -25.26 -12.14 15.27
N LEU A 515 -24.90 -10.85 15.40
CA LEU A 515 -24.51 -10.24 16.67
C LEU A 515 -25.73 -9.88 17.51
N GLU A 516 -25.64 -10.11 18.83
CA GLU A 516 -26.64 -9.66 19.80
C GLU A 516 -26.81 -8.13 19.76
N GLU A 517 -28.03 -7.66 20.02
CA GLU A 517 -28.32 -6.22 19.99
C GLU A 517 -27.48 -5.43 21.01
N SER A 518 -27.19 -6.01 22.17
CA SER A 518 -26.27 -5.44 23.18
C SER A 518 -24.86 -5.18 22.63
N SER A 519 -24.35 -6.08 21.81
CA SER A 519 -23.07 -5.94 21.12
C SER A 519 -23.15 -4.85 20.07
N ARG A 520 -24.23 -4.82 19.27
CA ARG A 520 -24.45 -3.78 18.25
C ARG A 520 -24.57 -2.38 18.85
N GLU A 521 -25.30 -2.23 19.96
CA GLU A 521 -25.37 -0.99 20.75
C GLU A 521 -23.99 -0.55 21.23
N THR A 522 -23.12 -1.48 21.61
CA THR A 522 -21.73 -1.18 21.96
C THR A 522 -20.96 -0.69 20.73
N LEU A 523 -21.07 -1.35 19.58
CA LEU A 523 -20.40 -0.92 18.34
C LEU A 523 -20.84 0.48 17.88
N ARG A 524 -22.09 0.90 18.15
CA ARG A 524 -22.57 2.27 17.87
C ARG A 524 -21.87 3.36 18.68
N LYS A 525 -21.23 3.01 19.81
CA LYS A 525 -20.46 3.93 20.67
C LYS A 525 -18.99 4.04 20.26
N TYR A 526 -18.58 3.30 19.23
CA TYR A 526 -17.26 3.37 18.64
C TYR A 526 -17.34 3.98 17.24
N TYR A 527 -16.30 4.72 16.87
CA TYR A 527 -16.18 5.36 15.58
C TYR A 527 -14.91 4.95 14.87
N VAL A 528 -15.01 4.71 13.57
CA VAL A 528 -13.91 4.40 12.66
C VAL A 528 -13.63 5.60 11.79
N ARG A 529 -12.36 5.96 11.64
CA ARG A 529 -11.91 6.89 10.62
C ARG A 529 -10.89 6.24 9.70
N LEU A 530 -11.07 6.48 8.40
CA LEU A 530 -10.12 6.13 7.35
C LEU A 530 -9.36 7.40 6.93
N ARG A 531 -8.03 7.32 6.84
CA ARG A 531 -7.20 8.37 6.23
C ARG A 531 -6.36 7.79 5.11
N TYR A 532 -6.11 8.57 4.06
CA TYR A 532 -5.20 8.25 2.97
C TYR A 532 -4.18 9.39 2.81
N ASN A 533 -2.90 9.09 3.05
CA ASN A 533 -1.82 10.07 3.05
C ASN A 533 -2.18 11.32 3.89
N ASP A 534 -2.53 11.09 5.15
CA ASP A 534 -2.99 12.10 6.13
C ASP A 534 -4.32 12.81 5.83
N ARG A 535 -5.01 12.51 4.74
CA ARG A 535 -6.34 13.10 4.47
C ARG A 535 -7.44 12.19 4.99
N PRO A 536 -8.37 12.68 5.83
CA PRO A 536 -9.59 11.93 6.14
C PRO A 536 -10.37 11.61 4.87
N MET A 537 -10.83 10.37 4.78
CA MET A 537 -11.60 9.87 3.65
C MET A 537 -13.06 9.63 4.08
N ARG A 538 -13.99 9.96 3.20
CA ARG A 538 -15.42 9.74 3.43
C ARG A 538 -15.84 8.40 2.83
N ILE A 539 -16.61 7.63 3.59
CA ILE A 539 -17.17 6.34 3.15
C ILE A 539 -18.67 6.58 2.87
N PRO A 540 -19.15 6.44 1.61
CA PRO A 540 -20.50 6.83 1.23
C PRO A 540 -21.61 6.21 2.08
N GLY A 541 -21.52 4.92 2.40
CA GLY A 541 -22.51 4.21 3.22
C GLY A 541 -22.57 4.70 4.66
N CYS A 542 -21.47 5.24 5.20
CA CYS A 542 -21.45 5.85 6.53
C CYS A 542 -22.19 7.18 6.57
N VAL A 543 -22.17 7.94 5.46
CA VAL A 543 -22.84 9.25 5.36
C VAL A 543 -24.31 9.10 4.93
N SER A 544 -24.73 7.91 4.49
CA SER A 544 -26.10 7.66 4.02
C SER A 544 -27.18 7.87 5.08
N LYS A 545 -26.85 7.74 6.37
CA LYS A 545 -27.75 7.94 7.51
C LYS A 545 -27.00 8.70 8.60
N THR A 546 -27.66 9.67 9.23
CA THR A 546 -27.07 10.46 10.33
C THR A 546 -26.66 9.61 11.53
N ALA A 547 -27.31 8.46 11.75
CA ALA A 547 -26.96 7.49 12.79
C ALA A 547 -25.68 6.69 12.50
N ASN A 548 -25.18 6.71 11.26
CA ASN A 548 -24.04 5.91 10.82
C ASN A 548 -22.69 6.63 10.95
N HIS A 549 -22.67 7.89 11.42
CA HIS A 549 -21.45 8.69 11.57
C HIS A 549 -21.48 9.55 12.84
N LEU A 550 -20.36 10.21 13.14
CA LEU A 550 -20.28 11.14 14.27
C LEU A 550 -21.13 12.39 13.96
N PRO A 551 -22.01 12.86 14.86
CA PRO A 551 -22.77 14.09 14.64
C PRO A 551 -21.83 15.28 14.39
N GLY A 552 -22.03 15.95 13.25
CA GLY A 552 -21.20 17.10 12.83
C GLY A 552 -19.89 16.76 12.12
N ASP A 553 -19.50 15.48 12.05
CA ASP A 553 -18.32 15.03 11.30
C ASP A 553 -18.59 13.72 10.56
N ASP A 554 -18.76 13.84 9.25
CA ASP A 554 -19.04 12.74 8.32
C ASP A 554 -17.77 12.02 7.82
N SER A 555 -16.59 12.36 8.34
CA SER A 555 -15.36 11.59 8.12
C SER A 555 -15.24 10.37 9.05
N PHE A 556 -16.10 10.30 10.06
CA PHE A 556 -16.24 9.14 10.93
C PHE A 556 -17.38 8.22 10.48
N CYS A 557 -17.25 6.95 10.80
CA CYS A 557 -18.30 5.95 10.66
C CYS A 557 -18.54 5.31 12.02
N THR A 558 -19.77 4.98 12.42
CA THR A 558 -19.94 4.08 13.57
C THR A 558 -19.29 2.74 13.24
N LEU A 559 -18.73 2.04 14.24
CA LEU A 559 -18.15 0.72 14.00
C LEU A 559 -19.21 -0.28 13.52
N GLU A 560 -20.48 -0.11 13.94
CA GLU A 560 -21.60 -0.87 13.40
C GLU A 560 -21.76 -0.67 11.88
N ALA A 561 -21.88 0.57 11.41
CA ALA A 561 -22.08 0.86 9.99
C ALA A 561 -20.84 0.45 9.16
N PHE A 562 -19.65 0.67 9.69
CA PHE A 562 -18.42 0.24 9.03
C PHE A 562 -18.37 -1.28 8.87
N LYS A 563 -18.75 -2.03 9.91
CA LYS A 563 -18.86 -3.49 9.87
C LYS A 563 -19.93 -3.94 8.87
N GLU A 564 -21.11 -3.30 8.84
CA GLU A 564 -22.18 -3.62 7.89
C GLU A 564 -21.69 -3.55 6.44
N ILE A 565 -20.94 -2.50 6.09
CA ILE A 565 -20.38 -2.31 4.75
C ILE A 565 -19.34 -3.40 4.44
N VAL A 566 -18.43 -3.68 5.38
CA VAL A 566 -17.34 -4.65 5.18
C VAL A 566 -17.84 -6.10 5.13
N ASP A 567 -18.85 -6.45 5.92
CA ASP A 567 -19.41 -7.80 5.97
C ASP A 567 -19.98 -8.22 4.60
N LYS A 568 -20.51 -7.28 3.81
CA LYS A 568 -21.03 -7.53 2.45
C LYS A 568 -19.99 -8.08 1.48
N PHE A 569 -18.71 -7.83 1.73
CA PHE A 569 -17.63 -8.37 0.91
C PHE A 569 -16.59 -9.10 1.74
N THR A 570 -16.94 -9.60 2.93
CA THR A 570 -16.06 -10.49 3.68
C THR A 570 -16.33 -11.93 3.28
N PRO A 571 -15.33 -12.69 2.77
CA PRO A 571 -15.53 -14.08 2.40
C PRO A 571 -15.81 -14.93 3.63
N LYS A 572 -16.73 -15.90 3.52
CA LYS A 572 -17.00 -16.88 4.59
C LYS A 572 -15.92 -17.96 4.58
N GLN A 573 -15.61 -18.47 3.40
CA GLN A 573 -14.58 -19.48 3.16
C GLN A 573 -13.85 -19.17 1.85
N TRP A 574 -12.85 -18.29 1.95
CA TRP A 574 -12.14 -17.75 0.79
C TRP A 574 -11.61 -18.83 -0.17
N GLN A 575 -11.00 -19.90 0.36
CA GLN A 575 -10.43 -20.98 -0.44
C GLN A 575 -11.50 -21.70 -1.31
N SER A 576 -12.67 -21.98 -0.72
CA SER A 576 -13.80 -22.58 -1.44
C SER A 576 -14.37 -21.60 -2.47
N GLU A 577 -14.61 -20.36 -2.07
CA GLU A 577 -15.17 -19.31 -2.93
C GLU A 577 -14.26 -18.98 -4.12
N CYS A 578 -12.93 -19.12 -3.97
CA CYS A 578 -11.95 -18.95 -5.06
C CYS A 578 -12.04 -20.00 -6.18
N SER A 579 -12.82 -21.07 -5.99
CA SER A 579 -13.08 -22.11 -6.98
C SER A 579 -14.53 -22.11 -7.50
N GLN A 580 -15.36 -21.16 -7.07
CA GLN A 580 -16.75 -21.00 -7.51
C GLN A 580 -16.85 -20.06 -8.71
N ASN A 581 -18.00 -20.10 -9.41
CA ASN A 581 -18.34 -19.22 -10.54
C ASN A 581 -17.28 -19.17 -11.66
N ILE A 582 -16.45 -20.21 -11.79
CA ILE A 582 -15.44 -20.30 -12.85
C ILE A 582 -16.15 -20.37 -14.20
N GLY A 583 -15.67 -19.59 -15.17
CA GLY A 583 -16.30 -19.44 -16.48
C GLY A 583 -17.44 -18.41 -16.54
N GLU A 584 -17.96 -17.91 -15.40
CA GLU A 584 -18.98 -16.85 -15.42
C GLU A 584 -18.39 -15.49 -15.82
N GLY A 585 -19.22 -14.63 -16.43
CA GLY A 585 -18.84 -13.25 -16.79
C GLY A 585 -18.54 -12.36 -15.57
N ILE A 586 -18.24 -11.09 -15.85
CA ILE A 586 -17.86 -10.10 -14.82
C ILE A 586 -18.87 -10.07 -13.68
N PHE A 587 -20.17 -9.95 -13.98
CA PHE A 587 -21.22 -9.77 -12.97
C PHE A 587 -21.94 -11.06 -12.56
N GLY A 588 -21.32 -12.22 -12.86
CA GLY A 588 -21.92 -13.53 -12.59
C GLY A 588 -23.22 -13.77 -13.36
N LYS A 589 -23.89 -14.87 -13.03
CA LYS A 589 -25.22 -15.19 -13.56
C LYS A 589 -26.25 -14.10 -13.19
N ASP A 590 -27.05 -13.68 -14.17
CA ASP A 590 -28.13 -12.68 -14.04
C ASP A 590 -27.68 -11.30 -13.49
N GLY A 591 -26.38 -11.00 -13.53
CA GLY A 591 -25.83 -9.73 -13.03
C GLY A 591 -25.78 -9.60 -11.51
N LYS A 592 -25.92 -10.73 -10.77
CA LYS A 592 -26.02 -10.77 -9.31
C LYS A 592 -24.86 -10.06 -8.58
N ASP A 593 -23.66 -10.07 -9.14
CA ASP A 593 -22.47 -9.53 -8.48
C ASP A 593 -22.23 -8.05 -8.77
N LYS A 594 -23.09 -7.42 -9.60
CA LYS A 594 -23.02 -5.98 -9.89
C LYS A 594 -23.45 -5.18 -8.66
N SER A 595 -22.49 -4.50 -8.04
CA SER A 595 -22.73 -3.81 -6.77
C SER A 595 -21.78 -2.63 -6.60
N VAL A 596 -22.35 -1.46 -6.31
CA VAL A 596 -21.60 -0.22 -6.06
C VAL A 596 -20.86 -0.34 -4.72
N ALA A 597 -19.58 0.01 -4.73
CA ALA A 597 -18.76 -0.02 -3.52
C ALA A 597 -19.17 1.02 -2.46
N GLY A 598 -18.85 0.71 -1.21
CA GLY A 598 -19.00 1.63 -0.09
C GLY A 598 -20.39 1.71 0.55
N TYR A 599 -21.34 0.85 0.17
CA TYR A 599 -22.71 0.84 0.72
C TYR A 599 -23.08 -0.42 1.46
#